data_AF-A0AAW0Z824-F1
#
_entry.id   AF-A0AAW0Z824-F1
#
_cell.length_a   1.000
_cell.length_b   1.000
_cell.length_c   1.000
_cell.angle_alpha   90.00
_cell.angle_beta   90.00
_cell.angle_gamma   90.00
#
_symmetry.space_group_name_H-M   'P 1'
#
loop_
_entity.id
_entity.type
_entity.pdbx_description
1 polymer ?
#
loop_
_entity_poly.entity_id
_entity_poly.type
_entity_poly.pdbx_seq_one_letter_code
_entity_poly.pdbx_strand_id
1 'polypeptide(L)'
;MNPVKLRFYTERYEKEKRHFRLREEFVAIARTKPLTGKFYAKHDAIPPSEIRQEYVDLISKRLILTPKDVYAFKPPTVNMMYGWFSEPLIPQTNDPRLQFHRKQTDFISNELRIRHVQRGLPVEKFVGMPFKV
;
A
#
# COMPACT_ATOMS: atom_id res chain seq x y z
N MET A 1 13.39 14.61 -49.68
CA MET A 1 12.92 14.55 -48.27
C MET A 1 12.30 15.90 -47.93
N ASN A 2 11.08 15.96 -47.37
CA ASN A 2 10.39 17.25 -47.18
C ASN A 2 11.10 18.09 -46.09
N PRO A 3 11.60 19.30 -46.42
CA PRO A 3 12.44 20.09 -45.52
C PRO A 3 11.72 20.57 -44.25
N VAL A 4 10.40 20.75 -44.32
CA VAL A 4 9.57 21.16 -43.17
C VAL A 4 9.44 20.01 -42.18
N LYS A 5 9.25 18.78 -42.68
CA LYS A 5 9.20 17.58 -41.83
C LYS A 5 10.54 17.34 -41.14
N LEU A 6 11.65 17.54 -41.86
CA LEU A 6 12.99 17.37 -41.29
C LEU A 6 13.22 18.32 -40.12
N ARG A 7 12.89 19.61 -40.28
CA ARG A 7 12.97 20.62 -39.20
C ARG A 7 12.15 20.23 -37.96
N PHE A 8 10.92 19.78 -38.17
CA PHE A 8 10.04 19.34 -37.08
C PHE A 8 10.62 18.15 -36.31
N TYR A 9 11.17 17.15 -37.01
CA TYR A 9 11.78 16.00 -36.35
C TYR A 9 13.08 16.37 -35.62
N THR A 10 13.89 17.27 -36.17
CA THR A 10 15.11 17.75 -35.48
C THR A 10 14.79 18.53 -34.21
N GLU A 11 13.82 19.44 -34.24
CA GLU A 11 13.42 20.20 -33.03
C GLU A 11 12.87 19.28 -31.94
N ARG A 12 12.06 18.28 -32.34
CA ARG A 12 11.53 17.28 -31.40
C ARG A 12 12.65 16.45 -30.79
N TYR A 13 13.59 15.98 -31.61
CA TYR A 13 14.73 15.20 -31.14
C TYR A 13 15.61 16.02 -30.19
N GLU A 14 15.90 17.28 -30.49
CA GLU A 14 16.68 18.14 -29.60
C GLU A 14 15.98 18.39 -28.26
N LYS A 15 14.66 18.57 -28.28
CA LYS A 15 13.86 18.74 -27.07
C LYS A 15 13.88 17.49 -26.20
N GLU A 16 13.73 16.31 -26.81
CA GLU A 16 13.78 15.02 -26.12
C GLU A 16 15.20 14.76 -25.58
N LYS A 17 16.25 14.98 -26.39
CA LYS A 17 17.67 14.81 -26.00
C LYS A 17 18.08 15.67 -24.80
N ARG A 18 17.55 16.90 -24.67
CA ARG A 18 17.80 17.77 -23.50
C ARG A 18 17.32 17.17 -22.18
N HIS A 19 16.26 16.38 -22.20
CA HIS A 19 15.62 15.84 -21.00
C HIS A 19 15.88 14.34 -20.82
N PHE A 20 16.30 13.65 -21.88
CA PHE A 20 16.66 12.25 -21.87
C PHE A 20 18.05 12.08 -21.25
N ARG A 21 18.08 11.75 -19.95
CA ARG A 21 19.30 11.28 -19.27
C ARG A 21 19.19 9.78 -19.08
N LEU A 22 20.06 9.05 -19.75
CA LEU A 22 20.24 7.62 -19.52
C LEU A 22 20.88 7.47 -18.14
N ARG A 23 20.22 6.75 -17.24
CA ARG A 23 20.72 6.46 -15.90
C ARG A 23 21.12 4.99 -15.86
N GLU A 24 22.42 4.75 -15.68
CA GLU A 24 22.97 3.40 -15.53
C GLU A 24 22.66 2.82 -14.15
N GLU A 25 22.56 3.69 -13.14
CA GLU A 25 22.20 3.32 -11.78
C GLU A 25 20.70 3.46 -11.51
N PHE A 26 20.15 2.50 -10.77
CA PHE A 26 18.75 2.54 -10.34
C PHE A 26 18.50 3.73 -9.41
N VAL A 27 17.70 4.68 -9.90
CA VAL A 27 17.16 5.76 -9.07
C VAL A 27 15.76 5.35 -8.64
N ALA A 28 15.57 5.18 -7.33
CA ALA A 28 14.26 4.85 -6.76
C ALA A 28 13.26 6.00 -6.99
N ILE A 29 12.47 5.91 -8.07
CA ILE A 29 11.39 6.86 -8.35
C ILE A 29 10.20 6.47 -7.50
N ALA A 30 10.12 7.00 -6.28
CA ALA A 30 9.05 6.72 -5.32
C ALA A 30 7.66 7.30 -5.71
N ARG A 31 7.48 7.77 -6.95
CA ARG A 31 6.20 8.30 -7.45
C ARG A 31 5.29 7.21 -8.01
N THR A 32 5.87 6.14 -8.54
CA THR A 32 5.12 5.02 -9.12
C THR A 32 4.74 4.02 -8.04
N LYS A 33 3.46 3.62 -8.00
CA LYS A 33 3.01 2.56 -7.09
C LYS A 33 3.75 1.27 -7.45
N PRO A 34 4.25 0.50 -6.47
CA PRO A 34 4.86 -0.79 -6.75
C PRO A 34 3.83 -1.70 -7.42
N LEU A 35 4.22 -2.31 -8.55
CA LEU A 35 3.41 -3.29 -9.24
C LEU A 35 3.15 -4.48 -8.30
N THR A 36 1.93 -5.02 -8.29
CA THR A 36 1.61 -6.15 -7.39
C THR A 36 2.37 -7.39 -7.82
N GLY A 37 2.73 -8.25 -6.86
CA GLY A 37 3.51 -9.47 -7.13
C GLY A 37 2.87 -10.44 -8.15
N LYS A 38 1.59 -10.25 -8.48
CA LYS A 38 0.88 -11.03 -9.51
C LYS A 38 1.35 -10.74 -10.95
N PHE A 39 2.07 -9.64 -11.16
CA PHE A 39 2.57 -9.24 -12.49
C PHE A 39 3.97 -9.77 -12.80
N TYR A 40 4.68 -10.33 -11.83
CA TYR A 40 6.01 -10.90 -12.00
C TYR A 40 5.94 -12.41 -12.06
N ALA A 41 6.73 -13.04 -12.93
CA ALA A 41 6.87 -14.48 -12.90
C ALA A 41 7.64 -14.90 -11.64
N LYS A 42 7.48 -16.16 -11.20
CA LYS A 42 8.21 -16.70 -10.03
C LYS A 42 9.74 -16.54 -10.17
N HIS A 43 10.24 -16.57 -11.40
CA HIS A 43 11.67 -16.44 -11.71
C HIS A 43 12.16 -14.99 -11.77
N ASP A 44 11.25 -14.01 -11.88
CA ASP A 44 11.57 -12.58 -11.82
C ASP A 44 11.62 -12.06 -10.37
N ALA A 45 11.23 -12.90 -9.41
CA ALA A 45 11.23 -12.54 -8.00
C ALA A 45 12.66 -12.50 -7.46
N ILE A 46 13.11 -11.31 -7.08
CA ILE A 46 14.41 -11.10 -6.43
C ILE A 46 14.41 -11.85 -5.09
N PRO A 47 15.42 -12.69 -4.82
CA PRO A 47 15.51 -13.42 -3.55
C PRO A 47 15.72 -12.43 -2.40
N PRO A 48 15.17 -12.70 -1.20
CA PRO A 48 15.22 -11.78 -0.06
C PRO A 48 16.65 -11.43 0.39
N SER A 49 17.64 -12.27 0.07
CA SER A 49 19.06 -12.02 0.35
C SER A 49 19.67 -10.89 -0.49
N GLU A 50 19.14 -10.61 -1.67
CA GLU A 50 19.66 -9.58 -2.59
C GLU A 50 18.91 -8.25 -2.45
N ILE A 51 17.85 -8.22 -1.64
CA ILE A 51 17.05 -7.02 -1.44
C ILE A 51 17.82 -6.05 -0.55
N ARG A 52 18.15 -4.87 -1.10
CA ARG A 52 18.69 -3.76 -0.32
C ARG A 52 17.61 -3.22 0.62
N GLN A 53 17.87 -3.31 1.92
CA GLN A 53 16.96 -2.86 2.97
C GLN A 53 16.56 -1.38 2.81
N GLU A 54 17.49 -0.53 2.37
CA GLU A 54 17.26 0.89 2.11
C GLU A 54 16.07 1.13 1.15
N TYR A 55 15.90 0.28 0.13
CA TYR A 55 14.79 0.41 -0.82
C TYR A 55 13.46 -0.03 -0.20
N VAL A 56 13.47 -1.05 0.65
CA VAL A 56 12.29 -1.49 1.41
C VAL A 56 11.84 -0.38 2.35
N ASP A 57 12.78 0.26 3.04
CA ASP A 57 12.52 1.35 3.97
C ASP A 57 12.01 2.61 3.25
N LEU A 58 12.50 2.89 2.04
CA LEU A 58 11.98 3.97 1.21
C LEU A 58 10.54 3.69 0.74
N ILE A 59 10.25 2.47 0.30
CA ILE A 59 8.91 2.07 -0.14
C ILE A 59 7.93 2.11 1.05
N SER A 60 8.32 1.57 2.20
CA SER A 60 7.48 1.54 3.39
C SER A 60 7.19 2.95 3.91
N LYS A 61 8.22 3.81 4.03
CA LYS A 61 8.04 5.24 4.36
C LYS A 61 7.09 5.94 3.41
N ARG A 62 7.17 5.66 2.10
CA ARG A 62 6.28 6.25 1.09
C ARG A 62 4.84 5.78 1.22
N LEU A 63 4.61 4.51 1.55
CA LEU A 63 3.27 3.94 1.74
C LEU A 63 2.58 4.50 2.98
N ILE A 64 3.35 4.76 4.05
CA ILE A 64 2.84 5.26 5.33
C ILE A 64 2.77 6.79 5.36
N LEU A 65 3.37 7.46 4.36
CA LEU A 65 3.55 8.90 4.31
C LEU A 65 2.22 9.65 4.41
N THR A 66 2.03 10.32 5.54
CA THR A 66 0.87 11.17 5.79
C THR A 66 1.16 12.60 5.37
N PRO A 67 0.13 13.43 5.13
CA PRO A 67 0.33 14.85 4.83
C PRO A 67 1.17 15.58 5.89
N LYS A 68 1.07 15.17 7.17
CA LYS A 68 1.89 15.71 8.28
C LYS A 68 3.38 15.44 8.12
N ASP A 69 3.76 14.36 7.45
CA ASP A 69 5.16 14.02 7.20
C ASP A 69 5.75 14.85 6.04
N VAL A 70 4.90 15.44 5.18
CA VAL A 70 5.32 16.26 4.03
C VAL A 70 5.42 17.74 4.38
N TYR A 71 4.43 18.26 5.11
CA TYR A 71 4.39 19.69 5.43
C TYR A 71 4.49 19.91 6.94
N ALA A 72 5.47 20.73 7.33
CA ALA A 72 5.72 21.09 8.73
C ALA A 72 4.69 22.09 9.30
N PHE A 73 3.84 22.66 8.46
CA PHE A 73 2.87 23.70 8.81
C PHE A 73 1.42 23.21 8.60
N LYS A 74 0.45 23.97 9.12
CA LYS A 74 -0.98 23.67 8.98
C LYS A 74 -1.38 23.53 7.48
N PRO A 75 -2.37 22.70 7.14
CA PRO A 75 -2.77 22.47 5.75
C PRO A 75 -3.05 23.81 5.03
N PRO A 76 -2.44 24.06 3.86
CA PRO A 76 -2.55 25.36 3.17
C PRO A 76 -3.95 25.63 2.59
N THR A 77 -4.81 24.62 2.49
CA THR A 77 -6.17 24.74 1.97
C THR A 77 -7.17 23.96 2.81
N VAL A 78 -8.44 24.40 2.82
CA VAL A 78 -9.53 23.76 3.57
C VAL A 78 -9.76 22.31 3.13
N ASN A 79 -9.61 22.01 1.83
CA ASN A 79 -9.71 20.65 1.32
C ASN A 79 -8.64 19.71 1.92
N MET A 80 -7.44 20.25 2.18
CA MET A 80 -6.35 19.49 2.81
C MET A 80 -6.57 19.27 4.31
N MET A 81 -7.42 20.04 5.00
CA MET A 81 -7.77 19.78 6.40
C MET A 81 -8.41 18.41 6.61
N TYR A 82 -9.24 17.97 5.66
CA TYR A 82 -9.99 16.71 5.79
C TYR A 82 -9.08 15.49 5.94
N GLY A 83 -7.96 15.47 5.20
CA GLY A 83 -6.94 14.41 5.28
C GLY A 83 -5.86 14.65 6.33
N TRP A 84 -5.90 15.80 7.03
CA TRP A 84 -4.91 16.16 8.05
C TRP A 84 -5.22 15.56 9.42
N PHE A 85 -6.43 15.04 9.63
CA PHE A 85 -6.89 14.44 10.90
C PHE A 85 -6.45 15.25 12.13
N SER A 86 -6.51 16.59 12.04
CA SER A 86 -6.22 17.46 13.18
C SER A 86 -7.30 17.33 14.24
N GLU A 87 -8.54 17.14 13.78
CA GLU A 87 -9.71 16.83 14.58
C GLU A 87 -10.41 15.64 13.92
N PRO A 88 -10.92 14.66 14.70
CA PRO A 88 -11.68 13.57 14.13
C PRO A 88 -12.99 14.13 13.55
N LEU A 89 -13.38 13.68 12.35
CA LEU A 89 -14.60 14.13 11.68
C LEU A 89 -15.86 13.92 12.54
N ILE A 90 -15.82 12.87 13.36
CA ILE A 90 -16.82 12.60 14.38
C ILE A 90 -16.12 12.83 15.73
N PRO A 91 -16.56 13.80 16.54
CA PRO A 91 -15.98 14.03 17.85
C PRO A 91 -16.06 12.74 18.67
N GLN A 92 -14.91 12.26 19.14
CA GLN A 92 -14.85 11.08 19.99
C GLN A 92 -15.21 11.51 21.41
N THR A 93 -16.34 11.03 21.90
CA THR A 93 -16.72 11.23 23.30
C THR A 93 -15.87 10.35 24.19
N ASN A 94 -15.33 10.88 25.30
CA ASN A 94 -14.59 10.10 26.31
C ASN A 94 -15.48 9.24 27.20
N ASP A 95 -16.81 9.34 27.05
CA ASP A 95 -17.77 8.55 27.81
C ASP A 95 -17.74 7.08 27.34
N PRO A 96 -17.34 6.14 28.20
CA PRO A 96 -17.32 4.71 27.86
C PRO A 96 -18.70 4.18 27.45
N ARG A 97 -19.79 4.82 27.87
CA ARG A 97 -21.16 4.45 27.53
C ARG A 97 -21.52 4.73 26.08
N LEU A 98 -20.76 5.58 25.39
CA LEU A 98 -20.96 5.95 23.99
C LEU A 98 -19.88 5.36 23.07
N GLN A 99 -18.87 4.68 23.62
CA GLN A 99 -17.76 4.10 22.89
C GLN A 99 -17.95 2.58 22.64
N PHE A 100 -18.78 2.24 21.66
CA PHE A 100 -19.04 0.84 21.28
C PHE A 100 -18.10 0.33 20.18
N HIS A 101 -16.80 0.41 20.41
CA HIS A 101 -15.84 -0.19 19.47
C HIS A 101 -15.94 -1.71 19.52
N ARG A 102 -16.28 -2.33 18.38
CA ARG A 102 -16.23 -3.79 18.25
C ARG A 102 -14.77 -4.24 18.30
N LYS A 103 -14.33 -4.76 19.45
CA LYS A 103 -12.97 -5.27 19.65
C LYS A 103 -12.67 -6.54 18.85
N GLN A 104 -13.70 -7.29 18.44
CA GLN A 104 -13.56 -8.56 17.74
C GLN A 104 -14.68 -8.70 16.70
N THR A 105 -14.41 -9.47 15.65
CA THR A 105 -15.42 -9.90 14.69
C THR A 105 -16.19 -11.09 15.23
N ASP A 106 -17.44 -11.25 14.82
CA ASP A 106 -18.33 -12.33 15.28
C ASP A 106 -17.76 -13.72 14.98
N PHE A 107 -16.96 -13.83 13.91
CA PHE A 107 -16.21 -15.04 13.58
C PHE A 107 -15.15 -15.39 14.64
N ILE A 108 -14.31 -14.41 15.02
CA ILE A 108 -13.23 -14.61 16.00
C ILE A 108 -13.81 -14.89 17.39
N SER A 109 -14.85 -14.15 17.79
CA SER A 109 -15.50 -14.37 19.09
C SER A 109 -16.11 -15.76 19.18
N ASN A 110 -16.73 -16.25 18.10
CA ASN A 110 -17.31 -17.60 18.08
C ASN A 110 -16.23 -18.68 18.07
N GLU A 111 -15.13 -18.49 17.33
CA GLU A 111 -14.01 -19.44 17.33
C GLU A 111 -13.34 -19.53 18.71
N LEU A 112 -13.08 -18.39 19.37
CA LEU A 112 -12.55 -18.36 20.73
C LEU A 112 -13.49 -19.03 21.72
N ARG A 113 -14.80 -18.83 21.58
CA ARG A 113 -15.82 -19.50 22.40
C ARG A 113 -15.81 -21.01 22.19
N ILE A 114 -15.76 -21.47 20.93
CA ILE A 114 -15.67 -22.89 20.58
C ILE A 114 -14.42 -23.51 21.20
N ARG A 115 -13.25 -22.87 21.05
CA ARG A 115 -11.98 -23.32 21.65
C ARG A 115 -12.03 -23.34 23.17
N HIS A 116 -12.62 -22.32 23.80
CA HIS A 116 -12.77 -22.26 25.25
C HIS A 116 -13.68 -23.36 25.79
N VAL A 117 -14.75 -23.70 25.07
CA VAL A 117 -15.67 -24.78 25.43
C VAL A 117 -15.01 -26.15 25.19
N GLN A 118 -14.20 -26.30 24.14
CA GLN A 118 -13.60 -27.57 23.73
C GLN A 118 -12.32 -27.97 24.49
N ARG A 119 -11.82 -27.12 25.43
CA ARG A 119 -10.64 -27.31 26.31
C ARG A 119 -9.77 -28.56 26.06
N GLY A 120 -9.08 -28.61 24.91
CA GLY A 120 -8.04 -29.61 24.63
C GLY A 120 -8.46 -30.84 23.82
N LEU A 121 -9.68 -30.90 23.26
CA LEU A 121 -10.01 -31.92 22.26
C LEU A 121 -9.28 -31.66 20.93
N PRO A 122 -8.59 -32.63 20.33
CA PRO A 122 -7.99 -32.47 19.01
C PRO A 122 -9.10 -32.22 17.97
N VAL A 123 -8.96 -31.12 17.24
CA VAL A 123 -9.90 -30.71 16.19
C VAL A 123 -9.62 -31.54 14.93
N GLU A 124 -9.92 -32.83 14.98
CA GLU A 124 -10.07 -33.57 13.72
C GLU A 124 -11.32 -33.04 13.03
N LYS A 125 -11.10 -32.16 12.04
CA LYS A 125 -12.18 -31.65 11.19
C LYS A 125 -12.80 -32.85 10.49
N PHE A 126 -14.12 -32.94 10.49
CA PHE A 126 -14.83 -33.99 9.76
C PHE A 126 -14.42 -33.96 8.27
N VAL A 127 -13.81 -35.04 7.80
CA VAL A 127 -13.31 -35.21 6.41
C VAL A 127 -14.26 -36.09 5.57
N GLY A 128 -15.40 -36.51 6.13
CA GLY A 128 -16.36 -37.36 5.43
C GLY A 128 -17.19 -36.60 4.40
N MET A 129 -17.70 -37.32 3.39
CA MET A 129 -18.77 -36.78 2.54
C MET A 129 -20.06 -36.65 3.37
N PRO A 130 -20.62 -35.44 3.51
CA PRO A 130 -21.74 -35.19 4.43
C PRO A 130 -23.06 -35.83 3.97
N PHE A 131 -23.17 -36.21 2.69
CA PHE A 131 -24.34 -36.89 2.16
C PHE A 131 -23.90 -37.99 1.20
N LYS A 132 -24.53 -39.17 1.32
CA LYS A 132 -24.42 -40.24 0.33
C LYS A 132 -25.21 -39.82 -0.92
N VAL A 133 -24.57 -39.92 -2.08
CA VAL A 133 -25.24 -39.89 -3.39
C VAL A 133 -25.99 -41.20 -3.58
#